data_AF-A0A5N6Y7U8-F1
#
_entry.id   AF-A0A5N6Y7U8-F1
#
_cell.length_a   1.000
_cell.length_b   1.000
_cell.length_c   1.000
_cell.angle_alpha   90.00
_cell.angle_beta   90.00
_cell.angle_gamma   90.00
#
_symmetry.space_group_name_H-M   'P 1'
#
loop_
_entity.id
_entity.type
_entity.pdbx_description
1 polymer ?
#
loop_
_entity_poly.entity_id
_entity_poly.type
_entity_poly.pdbx_seq_one_letter_code
_entity_poly.pdbx_strand_id
1 'polypeptide(L)'
;MGLIDIRTYGHAALFHAIVSGQYEIVETLIDRGANPHLTFGLFELGGYRTLGTIGFAVWFHHLHILKLLLARGVQPEYDDLSVARERGLEEAVTVLLPAFTNASEEQKEYVADHVNR
;
A
#
# COMPACT_ATOMS: atom_id res chain seq x y z
N MET A 1 20.51 22.20 -4.66
CA MET A 1 21.07 21.23 -5.62
C MET A 1 21.19 19.89 -4.90
N GLY A 2 20.06 19.22 -4.67
CA GLY A 2 20.01 18.02 -3.83
C GLY A 2 20.52 16.82 -4.62
N LEU A 3 21.45 16.07 -4.04
CA LEU A 3 21.91 14.78 -4.53
C LEU A 3 20.69 13.89 -4.81
N ILE A 4 20.37 13.71 -6.09
CA ILE A 4 19.38 12.73 -6.53
C ILE A 4 20.07 11.37 -6.34
N ASP A 5 19.91 10.81 -5.14
CA ASP A 5 20.43 9.51 -4.74
C ASP A 5 19.91 8.45 -5.73
N ILE A 6 20.77 7.54 -6.17
CA ILE A 6 20.42 6.41 -7.03
C ILE A 6 19.29 5.55 -6.44
N ARG A 7 19.10 5.59 -5.11
CA ARG A 7 17.94 5.03 -4.40
C ARG A 7 16.60 5.66 -4.81
N THR A 8 16.61 6.96 -5.12
CA THR A 8 15.45 7.70 -5.63
C THR A 8 14.99 7.17 -7.00
N TYR A 9 15.92 6.72 -7.85
CA TYR A 9 15.61 6.19 -9.18
C TYR A 9 14.98 4.80 -9.13
N GLY A 10 15.49 3.90 -8.27
CA GLY A 10 14.90 2.57 -8.10
C GLY A 10 13.47 2.62 -7.53
N HIS A 11 13.24 3.54 -6.59
CA HIS A 11 11.92 3.80 -6.04
C HIS A 11 10.99 4.40 -7.11
N ALA A 12 11.48 5.38 -7.88
CA ALA A 12 10.72 5.99 -8.97
C ALA A 12 10.33 4.99 -10.06
N ALA A 13 11.17 4.00 -10.37
CA ALA A 13 10.87 2.97 -11.36
C ALA A 13 9.66 2.10 -10.95
N LEU A 14 9.62 1.66 -9.69
CA LEU A 14 8.49 0.87 -9.18
C LEU A 14 7.20 1.70 -9.17
N PHE A 15 7.24 2.92 -8.65
CA PHE A 15 6.07 3.81 -8.66
C PHE A 15 5.61 4.13 -10.08
N HIS A 16 6.52 4.38 -11.02
CA HIS A 16 6.17 4.62 -12.43
C HIS A 16 5.46 3.41 -13.04
N ALA A 17 5.98 2.20 -12.83
CA ALA A 17 5.35 0.97 -13.30
C ALA A 17 3.95 0.77 -12.71
N ILE A 18 3.77 1.07 -11.41
CA ILE A 18 2.46 1.04 -10.74
C ILE A 18 1.51 2.07 -11.38
N VAL A 19 1.93 3.33 -11.51
CA VAL A 19 1.12 4.40 -12.12
C VAL A 19 0.68 4.02 -13.54
N SER A 20 1.60 3.45 -14.32
CA SER A 20 1.35 3.02 -15.70
C SER A 20 0.58 1.71 -15.83
N GLY A 21 0.27 1.00 -14.74
CA GLY A 21 -0.47 -0.27 -14.79
C GLY A 21 0.32 -1.44 -15.36
N GLN A 22 1.65 -1.39 -15.31
CA GLN A 22 2.53 -2.39 -15.93
C GLN A 22 2.80 -3.57 -14.97
N TYR A 23 1.84 -4.48 -14.84
CA TYR A 23 1.90 -5.62 -13.93
C TYR A 23 3.23 -6.39 -13.98
N GLU A 24 3.66 -6.82 -15.17
CA GLU A 24 4.83 -7.67 -15.37
C GLU A 24 6.11 -6.95 -14.96
N ILE A 25 6.15 -5.62 -15.14
CA ILE A 25 7.29 -4.79 -14.74
C ILE A 25 7.29 -4.60 -13.23
N VAL A 26 6.13 -4.38 -12.60
CA VAL A 26 6.02 -4.32 -11.14
C VAL A 26 6.51 -5.63 -10.51
N GLU A 27 6.02 -6.77 -10.99
CA GLU A 27 6.42 -8.10 -10.51
C GLU A 27 7.92 -8.32 -10.67
N THR A 28 8.44 -8.07 -11.88
CA THR A 28 9.86 -8.22 -12.19
C THR A 28 10.75 -7.32 -11.31
N LEU A 29 10.33 -6.08 -11.05
CA LEU A 29 11.09 -5.16 -10.21
C LEU A 29 11.16 -5.66 -8.76
N ILE A 30 10.02 -6.10 -8.20
CA ILE A 30 9.97 -6.68 -6.86
C ILE A 30 10.84 -7.94 -6.78
N ASP A 31 10.77 -8.83 -7.78
CA ASP A 31 11.60 -10.04 -7.85
C ASP A 31 13.10 -9.74 -7.94
N ARG A 32 13.48 -8.60 -8.53
CA ARG A 32 14.86 -8.12 -8.57
C ARG A 32 15.27 -7.33 -7.33
N GLY A 33 14.45 -7.30 -6.29
CA GLY A 33 14.76 -6.69 -5.00
C GLY A 33 14.35 -5.22 -4.87
N ALA A 34 13.52 -4.69 -5.78
CA ALA A 34 12.87 -3.40 -5.53
C ALA A 34 11.98 -3.52 -4.29
N ASN A 35 12.13 -2.60 -3.33
CA ASN A 35 11.34 -2.63 -2.10
C ASN A 35 9.89 -2.18 -2.37
N PRO A 36 8.86 -3.00 -2.13
CA PRO A 36 7.48 -2.59 -2.33
C PRO A 36 6.88 -1.83 -1.12
N HIS A 37 7.59 -1.73 0.01
CA HIS A 37 7.14 -1.03 1.22
C HIS A 37 7.53 0.45 1.22
N LEU A 38 7.62 1.05 0.03
CA LEU A 38 8.00 2.43 -0.15
C LEU A 38 6.75 3.31 -0.14
N THR A 39 6.94 4.56 0.29
CA THR A 39 5.94 5.62 0.21
C THR A 39 6.42 6.75 -0.69
N PHE A 40 5.48 7.44 -1.32
CA PHE A 40 5.76 8.59 -2.18
C PHE A 40 4.70 9.68 -2.00
N GLY A 41 5.15 10.93 -2.13
CA GLY A 41 4.31 12.12 -2.02
C GLY A 41 3.50 12.36 -3.28
N LEU A 42 2.22 12.62 -3.12
CA LEU A 42 1.30 13.07 -4.16
C LEU A 42 0.74 14.43 -3.78
N PHE A 43 0.69 15.33 -4.76
CA PHE A 43 -0.04 16.57 -4.64
C PHE A 43 -1.44 16.39 -5.22
N GLU A 44 -2.44 16.54 -4.37
CA GLU A 44 -3.86 16.53 -4.72
C GLU A 44 -4.43 17.96 -4.59
N LEU A 45 -5.58 18.22 -5.24
CA LEU A 45 -6.35 19.46 -5.12
C LEU A 45 -6.74 19.87 -3.69
N GLY A 46 -6.47 19.03 -2.67
CA GLY A 46 -6.68 19.31 -1.25
C GLY A 46 -5.40 19.39 -0.39
N GLY A 47 -4.21 19.22 -0.98
CA GLY A 47 -2.94 19.29 -0.25
C GLY A 47 -1.94 18.19 -0.62
N TYR A 48 -0.94 18.02 0.23
CA TYR A 48 0.09 16.99 0.09
C TYR A 48 -0.31 15.73 0.87
N ARG A 49 -0.36 14.58 0.20
CA ARG A 49 -0.62 13.26 0.78
C ARG A 49 0.58 12.36 0.52
N THR A 50 0.92 11.49 1.47
CA THR A 50 1.93 10.45 1.27
C THR A 50 1.21 9.10 1.18
N LEU A 51 1.48 8.32 0.13
CA LEU A 51 0.88 7.00 -0.08
C LEU A 51 1.93 5.94 -0.36
N GLY A 52 1.65 4.71 0.08
CA GLY A 52 2.45 3.52 -0.26
C GLY A 52 2.18 3.00 -1.67
N THR A 53 2.88 1.93 -2.05
CA THR A 53 2.64 1.24 -3.34
C THR A 53 1.19 0.75 -3.50
N ILE A 54 0.56 0.29 -2.41
CA ILE A 54 -0.86 -0.08 -2.36
C ILE A 54 -1.74 1.13 -2.67
N GLY A 55 -1.57 2.24 -1.95
CA GLY A 55 -2.32 3.47 -2.16
C GLY A 55 -2.21 4.01 -3.58
N PHE A 56 -1.03 3.89 -4.22
CA PHE A 56 -0.86 4.22 -5.63
C PHE A 56 -1.63 3.27 -6.56
N ALA A 57 -1.57 1.95 -6.33
CA ALA A 57 -2.33 0.99 -7.12
C ALA A 57 -3.84 1.25 -7.04
N VAL A 58 -4.34 1.60 -5.85
CA VAL A 58 -5.74 2.02 -5.63
C VAL A 58 -6.03 3.34 -6.35
N TRP A 59 -5.18 4.35 -6.15
CA TRP A 59 -5.36 5.69 -6.72
C TRP A 59 -5.53 5.66 -8.24
N PHE A 60 -4.70 4.86 -8.91
CA PHE A 60 -4.68 4.71 -10.37
C PHE A 60 -5.54 3.54 -10.88
N HIS A 61 -6.34 2.92 -10.01
CA HIS A 61 -7.34 1.88 -10.35
C HIS A 61 -6.74 0.56 -10.87
N HIS A 62 -5.52 0.23 -10.49
CA HIS A 62 -4.80 -0.97 -10.93
C HIS A 62 -4.99 -2.14 -9.96
N LEU A 63 -6.20 -2.72 -9.94
CA LEU A 63 -6.58 -3.78 -8.99
C LEU A 63 -5.72 -5.06 -9.09
N HIS A 64 -5.22 -5.39 -10.27
CA HIS A 64 -4.31 -6.53 -10.46
C HIS A 64 -2.96 -6.28 -9.79
N ILE A 65 -2.44 -5.05 -9.84
CA ILE A 65 -1.22 -4.65 -9.12
C ILE A 65 -1.46 -4.61 -7.61
N LEU A 66 -2.63 -4.11 -7.18
CA LEU A 66 -3.03 -4.16 -5.77
C LEU A 66 -2.96 -5.60 -5.21
N LYS A 67 -3.57 -6.55 -5.92
CA LYS A 67 -3.57 -7.97 -5.52
C LYS A 67 -2.15 -8.56 -5.49
N LEU A 68 -1.30 -8.20 -6.44
CA LEU A 68 0.11 -8.58 -6.45
C LEU A 68 0.85 -8.06 -5.21
N LEU A 69 0.71 -6.78 -4.88
CA LEU A 69 1.40 -6.17 -3.73
C LEU A 69 0.99 -6.84 -2.41
N LEU A 70 -0.31 -7.12 -2.23
CA LEU A 70 -0.82 -7.88 -1.09
C LEU A 70 -0.23 -9.30 -1.04
N ALA A 71 -0.17 -9.99 -2.19
CA ALA A 71 0.44 -11.32 -2.29
C ALA A 71 1.95 -11.31 -1.98
N ARG A 72 2.62 -10.18 -2.16
CA ARG A 72 4.03 -9.96 -1.78
C ARG A 72 4.20 -9.50 -0.32
N GLY A 73 3.13 -9.52 0.47
CA GLY A 73 3.16 -9.25 1.91
C GLY A 73 3.10 -7.77 2.28
N VAL A 74 2.91 -6.87 1.31
CA VAL A 74 2.70 -5.44 1.62
C VAL A 74 1.38 -5.32 2.36
N GLN A 75 1.41 -4.77 3.56
CA GLN A 75 0.22 -4.59 4.38
C GLN A 75 -0.48 -3.30 4.00
N PRO A 76 -1.82 -3.31 3.84
CA PRO A 76 -2.56 -2.09 3.59
C PRO A 76 -2.64 -1.24 4.85
N GLU A 77 -2.60 0.07 4.67
CA GLU A 77 -2.77 1.05 5.74
C GLU A 77 -4.17 1.67 5.72
N TYR A 78 -4.51 2.40 6.78
CA TYR A 78 -5.79 3.12 6.87
C TYR A 78 -6.01 4.10 5.71
N ASP A 79 -4.94 4.75 5.27
CA ASP A 79 -4.99 5.71 4.16
C ASP A 79 -5.30 5.03 2.82
N ASP A 80 -4.82 3.80 2.59
CA ASP A 80 -5.14 3.03 1.37
C ASP A 80 -6.64 2.73 1.29
N LEU A 81 -7.23 2.32 2.42
CA LEU A 81 -8.67 2.07 2.54
C LEU A 81 -9.49 3.36 2.40
N SER A 82 -8.98 4.47 2.95
CA SER A 82 -9.63 5.78 2.83
C SER A 82 -9.65 6.25 1.38
N VAL A 83 -8.52 6.15 0.66
CA VAL A 83 -8.45 6.46 -0.77
C VAL A 83 -9.40 5.59 -1.60
N ALA A 84 -9.48 4.29 -1.31
CA ALA A 84 -10.41 3.40 -2.01
C ALA A 84 -11.87 3.85 -1.84
N ARG A 85 -12.26 4.25 -0.63
CA ARG A 85 -13.61 4.76 -0.33
C ARG A 85 -13.89 6.12 -0.97
N GLU A 86 -12.96 7.06 -0.85
CA GLU A 86 -13.05 8.41 -1.45
C GLU A 86 -13.25 8.33 -2.97
N ARG A 87 -12.62 7.36 -3.63
CA ARG A 87 -12.69 7.15 -5.08
C ARG A 87 -13.83 6.23 -5.52
N GLY A 88 -14.62 5.69 -4.59
CA GLY A 88 -15.72 4.77 -4.88
C GLY A 88 -15.29 3.42 -5.45
N LEU A 89 -14.07 2.96 -5.15
CA LEU A 89 -13.53 1.70 -5.62
C LEU A 89 -13.95 0.53 -4.72
N GLU A 90 -15.19 0.08 -4.87
CA GLU A 90 -15.77 -0.97 -4.02
C GLU A 90 -14.95 -2.26 -4.03
N GLU A 91 -14.45 -2.71 -5.20
CA GLU A 91 -13.62 -3.91 -5.28
C GLU A 91 -12.30 -3.73 -4.51
N ALA A 92 -11.67 -2.55 -4.55
CA ALA A 92 -10.48 -2.27 -3.76
C ALA A 92 -10.79 -2.33 -2.25
N VAL A 93 -11.92 -1.79 -1.81
CA VAL A 93 -12.37 -1.89 -0.41
C VAL A 93 -12.55 -3.35 0.00
N THR A 94 -13.20 -4.17 -0.83
CA THR A 94 -13.40 -5.61 -0.57
C THR A 94 -12.08 -6.37 -0.45
N VAL A 95 -11.08 -6.01 -1.26
CA VAL A 95 -9.75 -6.65 -1.25
C VAL A 95 -8.91 -6.19 -0.05
N LEU A 96 -8.96 -4.90 0.29
CA LEU A 96 -8.15 -4.30 1.35
C LEU A 96 -8.66 -4.62 2.75
N LEU A 97 -9.98 -4.67 2.95
CA LEU A 97 -10.58 -4.78 4.28
C LEU A 97 -10.12 -6.03 5.05
N PRO A 98 -10.12 -7.26 4.46
CA PRO A 98 -9.63 -8.44 5.16
C PRO A 98 -8.12 -8.40 5.43
N ALA A 99 -7.34 -7.85 4.49
CA ALA A 99 -5.90 -7.71 4.65
C ALA A 99 -5.52 -6.71 5.76
N PHE A 100 -6.32 -5.65 5.93
CA PHE A 100 -6.18 -4.69 7.01
C PHE A 100 -6.54 -5.29 8.37
N THR A 101 -7.63 -6.08 8.47
CA THR A 101 -8.04 -6.70 9.73
C THR A 101 -7.07 -7.79 10.20
N ASN A 102 -6.51 -8.56 9.26
CA ASN A 102 -5.54 -9.61 9.58
C ASN A 102 -4.20 -9.06 10.12
N ALA A 103 -3.89 -7.79 9.88
CA ALA A 103 -2.73 -7.12 10.47
C ALA A 103 -2.96 -6.68 11.93
N SER A 104 -4.20 -6.73 12.42
CA SER A 104 -4.62 -6.21 13.74
C SER A 104 -4.97 -7.28 14.77
N GLU A 105 -4.83 -8.57 14.45
CA GLU A 105 -5.08 -9.68 15.38
C GLU A 105 -3.89 -10.01 16.31
N GLU A 106 -2.99 -9.04 16.58
CA GLU A 106 -2.39 -8.97 17.92
C GLU A 106 -3.39 -8.24 18.84
N GLN A 107 -4.55 -8.87 19.06
CA GLN A 107 -5.42 -8.48 20.16
C GLN A 107 -4.66 -8.79 21.46
N LYS A 108 -4.11 -7.75 22.09
CA LYS A 108 -3.58 -7.86 23.46
C LYS A 108 -4.70 -8.43 24.33
N GLU A 109 -4.51 -9.66 24.79
CA GLU A 109 -5.35 -10.30 25.78
C GLU A 109 -5.37 -9.40 27.03
N TYR A 110 -6.43 -8.61 27.17
CA TYR A 110 -6.72 -7.94 28.42
C TYR A 110 -7.24 -9.03 29.36
N VAL A 111 -6.39 -9.49 30.27
CA VAL A 111 -6.77 -10.42 31.33
C VAL A 111 -7.77 -9.71 32.23
N ALA A 112 -9.04 -9.77 31.85
CA ALA A 112 -10.14 -9.37 32.70
C ALA A 112 -10.24 -10.40 33.82
N ASP A 113 -9.73 -10.00 34.98
CA ASP A 113 -10.32 -10.23 36.29
C ASP A 113 -11.04 -11.57 36.47
N HIS A 114 -10.27 -12.63 36.62
CA HIS A 114 -10.66 -13.88 37.27
C HIS A 114 -9.46 -14.28 38.15
N VAL A 115 -9.51 -14.39 39.47
CA VAL A 115 -10.59 -14.84 40.35
C VAL A 115 -10.14 -14.60 41.81
N ASN A 116 -11.07 -14.10 42.63
CA ASN A 116 -11.25 -14.29 44.08
C ASN A 116 -10.09 -14.05 45.08
N ARG A 117 -10.47 -13.21 46.06
CA ARG A 117 -10.14 -13.22 47.50
C ARG A 117 -8.82 -12.60 47.96
#